data_AF-A0A2H9MWB2-F1
#
_entry.id   AF-A0A2H9MWB2-F1
#
_cell.length_a   1.000
_cell.length_b   1.000
_cell.length_c   1.000
_cell.angle_alpha   90.00
_cell.angle_beta   90.00
_cell.angle_gamma   90.00
#
_symmetry.space_group_name_H-M   'P 1'
#
loop_
_entity.id
_entity.type
_entity.pdbx_description
1 polymer ?
#
loop_
_entity_poly.entity_id
_entity_poly.type
_entity_poly.pdbx_seq_one_letter_code
_entity_poly.pdbx_strand_id
1 'polypeptide(L)'
;LLEYQIPSSPIDGMIVYPLGLTVTQDSVWFSEWNTDKIGTIDKYISIPFDISTDISQITIPKNTSGKPVMIDFTIHKNQDVTSEKPISFVVSSSMEPSLSLVNMTAKFSNDSISPSKIEDSKIQLFIDSNFAPTGNYTLAISATDGLVTKSVFVDMVIIGK
;
A
#
# COMPACT_ATOMS: atom_id res chain seq x y z
N LEU A 1 7.37 -2.67 -3.42
CA LEU A 1 8.02 -2.01 -2.26
C LEU A 1 7.56 -2.70 -0.99
N LEU A 2 8.45 -2.82 -0.01
CA LEU A 2 8.18 -3.37 1.32
C LEU A 2 8.45 -2.27 2.35
N GLU A 3 7.49 -2.02 3.23
CA GLU A 3 7.55 -1.04 4.29
C GLU A 3 7.20 -1.70 5.62
N TYR A 4 7.88 -1.29 6.68
CA TYR A 4 7.61 -1.71 8.04
C TYR A 4 7.05 -0.53 8.83
N GLN A 5 6.08 -0.78 9.69
CA GLN A 5 5.51 0.23 10.55
C GLN A 5 6.54 0.64 11.62
N ILE A 6 6.92 1.92 11.62
CA ILE A 6 7.79 2.57 12.62
C ILE A 6 7.14 3.92 12.96
N PRO A 7 6.95 4.31 14.23
CA PRO A 7 7.34 3.66 15.49
C PRO A 7 6.37 2.57 15.96
N SER A 8 6.65 1.96 17.12
CA SER A 8 5.63 1.27 17.90
C SER A 8 4.52 2.26 18.31
N SER A 9 3.24 1.93 18.12
CA SER A 9 2.14 2.71 18.68
C SER A 9 1.93 2.35 20.15
N PRO A 10 2.32 3.20 21.11
CA PRO A 10 2.04 2.94 22.52
C PRO A 10 0.54 3.02 22.81
N ILE A 11 0.11 2.31 23.86
CA ILE A 11 -1.30 2.19 24.27
C ILE A 11 -1.89 3.55 24.66
N ASP A 12 -1.06 4.49 25.10
CA ASP A 12 -1.46 5.84 25.49
C ASP A 12 -1.68 6.80 24.30
N GLY A 13 -1.46 6.33 23.07
CA GLY A 13 -1.68 7.10 21.84
C GLY A 13 -0.64 8.21 21.59
N MET A 14 0.43 8.27 22.38
CA MET A 14 1.51 9.22 22.11
C MET A 14 2.25 8.83 20.82
N ILE A 15 2.41 9.78 19.91
CA ILE A 15 3.22 9.57 18.72
C ILE A 15 4.67 9.45 19.17
N VAL A 16 5.31 8.39 18.69
CA VAL A 16 6.71 8.09 18.97
C VAL A 16 7.54 8.39 17.74
N TYR A 17 8.78 8.85 17.90
CA TYR A 17 9.64 9.16 16.77
C TYR A 17 10.93 8.36 16.85
N PRO A 18 11.34 7.67 15.76
CA PRO A 18 12.68 7.10 15.71
C PRO A 18 13.71 8.24 15.72
N LEU A 19 14.64 8.21 16.67
CA LEU A 19 15.66 9.25 16.89
C LEU A 19 17.05 8.83 16.38
N GLY A 20 17.25 7.53 16.14
CA GLY A 20 18.49 6.97 15.62
C GLY A 20 18.19 5.69 14.85
N LEU A 21 18.95 5.45 13.78
CA LEU A 21 18.83 4.27 12.92
C LEU A 21 20.24 3.73 12.66
N THR A 22 20.42 2.43 12.80
CA THR A 22 21.64 1.75 12.38
C THR A 22 21.31 0.43 11.70
N VAL A 23 22.10 0.08 10.69
CA VAL A 23 21.92 -1.12 9.89
C VAL A 23 23.03 -2.10 10.21
N THR A 24 22.65 -3.33 10.50
CA THR A 24 23.55 -4.48 10.59
C THR A 24 23.36 -5.37 9.37
N GLN A 25 24.10 -6.47 9.27
CA GLN A 25 23.94 -7.42 8.14
C GLN A 25 22.51 -7.96 8.00
N ASP A 26 21.81 -8.14 9.12
CA ASP A 26 20.55 -8.88 9.19
C ASP A 26 19.36 -8.07 9.73
N SER A 27 19.61 -6.86 10.24
CA SER A 27 18.56 -6.10 10.90
C SER A 27 18.81 -4.60 10.87
N VAL A 28 17.72 -3.85 11.00
CA VAL A 28 17.74 -2.40 11.23
C VAL A 28 17.34 -2.15 12.68
N TRP A 29 18.19 -1.47 13.43
CA TRP A 29 17.93 -1.09 14.82
C TRP A 29 17.59 0.39 14.87
N PHE A 30 16.64 0.73 15.73
CA PHE A 30 16.26 2.13 15.98
C PHE A 30 15.97 2.39 17.44
N SER A 31 16.26 3.61 17.89
CA SER A 31 15.83 4.10 19.20
C SER A 31 14.62 5.00 19.06
N GLU A 32 13.69 4.93 20.01
CA GLU A 32 12.52 5.80 20.07
C GLU A 32 12.75 6.94 21.09
N TRP A 33 12.42 8.19 20.72
CA TRP A 33 12.72 9.36 21.56
C TRP A 33 12.03 9.33 22.93
N ASN A 34 10.72 9.07 22.97
CA ASN A 34 9.88 9.30 24.15
C ASN A 34 9.44 8.03 24.89
N THR A 35 9.87 6.83 24.45
CA THR A 35 9.43 5.56 25.05
C THR A 35 10.53 4.78 25.77
N ASP A 36 11.77 5.28 25.82
CA ASP A 36 12.94 4.54 26.36
C ASP A 36 13.02 3.11 25.80
N LYS A 37 12.83 2.99 24.48
CA LYS A 37 12.81 1.72 23.75
C LYS A 37 13.82 1.70 22.62
N ILE A 38 14.32 0.49 22.37
CA ILE A 38 15.08 0.13 21.18
C ILE A 38 14.25 -0.89 20.40
N GLY A 39 13.93 -0.56 19.16
CA GLY A 39 13.24 -1.45 18.21
C GLY A 39 14.22 -2.09 17.23
N THR A 40 13.82 -3.23 16.67
CA THR A 40 14.57 -3.91 15.62
C THR A 40 13.62 -4.42 14.55
N ILE A 41 14.05 -4.29 13.29
CA ILE A 41 13.43 -4.91 12.12
C ILE A 41 14.38 -6.01 11.67
N ASP A 42 13.98 -7.26 11.84
CA ASP A 42 14.72 -8.43 11.38
C ASP A 42 14.32 -8.75 9.93
N LYS A 43 15.32 -8.83 9.03
CA LYS A 43 15.10 -9.09 7.60
C LYS A 43 14.57 -10.50 7.32
N TYR A 44 14.72 -11.43 8.26
CA TYR A 44 14.28 -12.81 8.14
C TYR A 44 12.84 -13.03 8.63
N ILE A 45 12.15 -11.98 9.07
CA ILE A 45 10.72 -12.08 9.40
C ILE A 45 9.94 -12.49 8.16
N SER A 46 9.32 -13.67 8.23
CA SER A 46 8.44 -14.16 7.18
C SER A 46 7.20 -13.28 7.07
N ILE A 47 7.00 -12.70 5.88
CA ILE A 47 5.85 -11.84 5.59
C ILE A 47 4.67 -12.73 5.19
N PRO A 48 3.47 -12.54 5.78
CA PRO A 48 2.34 -13.45 5.58
C PRO A 48 1.71 -13.44 4.18
N PHE A 49 1.98 -12.40 3.39
CA PHE A 49 1.37 -12.21 2.09
C PHE A 49 2.34 -11.59 1.07
N ASP A 50 1.94 -11.69 -0.19
CA ASP A 50 2.49 -10.91 -1.28
C ASP A 50 1.37 -10.27 -2.10
N ILE A 51 1.73 -9.28 -2.90
CA ILE A 51 0.82 -8.61 -3.82
C ILE A 51 1.46 -8.54 -5.20
N SER A 52 0.67 -8.84 -6.23
CA SER A 52 1.08 -8.75 -7.62
C SER A 52 -0.02 -8.15 -8.49
N THR A 53 0.35 -7.68 -9.67
CA THR A 53 -0.58 -7.28 -10.73
C THR A 53 0.05 -7.64 -12.07
N ASP A 54 -0.79 -7.97 -13.05
CA ASP A 54 -0.34 -8.36 -14.39
C ASP A 54 -0.06 -7.13 -15.29
N ILE A 55 -0.39 -5.93 -14.82
CA ILE A 55 -0.21 -4.68 -15.57
C ILE A 55 0.91 -3.84 -14.99
N SER A 56 1.72 -3.25 -15.87
CA SER A 56 2.70 -2.22 -15.49
C SER A 56 2.19 -0.81 -15.78
N GLN A 57 1.17 -0.67 -16.62
CA GLN A 57 0.59 0.61 -17.02
C GLN A 57 -0.93 0.52 -17.22
N ILE A 58 -1.63 1.61 -16.91
CA ILE A 58 -3.06 1.80 -17.17
C ILE A 58 -3.30 3.18 -17.80
N THR A 59 -4.21 3.24 -18.77
CA THR A 59 -4.68 4.51 -19.36
C THR A 59 -6.12 4.75 -18.93
N ILE A 60 -6.37 5.91 -18.33
CA ILE A 60 -7.67 6.30 -17.80
C ILE A 60 -8.17 7.52 -18.58
N PRO A 61 -9.33 7.45 -19.25
CA PRO A 61 -9.92 8.62 -19.87
C PRO A 61 -10.35 9.62 -18.79
N LYS A 62 -10.15 10.91 -19.05
CA LYS A 62 -10.70 11.97 -18.20
C LYS A 62 -12.23 11.91 -18.22
N ASN A 63 -12.84 12.11 -17.06
CA ASN A 63 -14.29 12.09 -16.89
C ASN A 63 -14.90 10.76 -17.35
N THR A 64 -14.64 9.73 -16.54
CA THR A 64 -15.23 8.40 -16.63
C THR A 64 -16.76 8.39 -16.61
N SER A 65 -17.43 9.51 -16.31
CA SER A 65 -18.90 9.65 -16.39
C SER A 65 -19.64 8.54 -15.62
N GLY A 66 -19.10 8.17 -14.45
CA GLY A 66 -19.63 7.10 -13.60
C GLY A 66 -19.32 5.67 -14.06
N LYS A 67 -18.49 5.46 -15.10
CA LYS A 67 -17.95 4.15 -15.50
C LYS A 67 -16.50 4.02 -15.03
N PRO A 68 -16.25 3.54 -13.81
CA PRO A 68 -14.90 3.45 -13.27
C PRO A 68 -14.03 2.51 -14.12
N VAL A 69 -12.74 2.83 -14.21
CA VAL A 69 -11.75 1.90 -14.76
C VAL A 69 -11.40 0.88 -13.68
N MET A 70 -11.29 -0.39 -14.08
CA MET A 70 -10.97 -1.49 -13.18
C MET A 70 -9.51 -1.91 -13.34
N ILE A 71 -8.85 -2.14 -12.21
CA ILE A 71 -7.53 -2.77 -12.14
C ILE A 71 -7.65 -4.00 -11.25
N ASP A 72 -7.22 -5.15 -11.78
CA ASP A 72 -7.11 -6.38 -11.01
C ASP A 72 -5.72 -6.49 -10.38
N PHE A 73 -5.68 -6.91 -9.12
CA PHE A 73 -4.45 -7.33 -8.44
C PHE A 73 -4.70 -8.61 -7.64
N THR A 74 -3.65 -9.37 -7.41
CA THR A 74 -3.71 -10.66 -6.74
C THR A 74 -2.99 -10.58 -5.41
N ILE A 75 -3.61 -11.13 -4.37
CA ILE A 75 -2.94 -11.34 -3.08
C ILE A 75 -2.53 -12.81 -3.00
N HIS A 76 -1.25 -13.03 -2.71
CA HIS A 76 -0.68 -14.36 -2.55
C HIS A 76 -0.48 -14.65 -1.07
N LYS A 77 -0.82 -15.87 -0.64
CA LYS A 77 -0.58 -16.32 0.73
C LYS A 77 0.82 -16.90 0.82
N ASN A 78 1.60 -16.48 1.82
CA ASN A 78 2.80 -17.19 2.18
C ASN A 78 2.44 -18.40 3.07
N GLN A 79 2.63 -19.61 2.55
CA GLN A 79 2.17 -20.85 3.20
C GLN A 79 2.84 -21.10 4.56
N ASP A 80 4.02 -20.55 4.77
CA ASP A 80 4.80 -20.74 5.99
C ASP A 80 4.36 -19.85 7.16
N VAL A 81 3.34 -18.99 6.96
CA VAL A 81 2.93 -17.98 7.94
C VAL A 81 1.45 -18.11 8.31
N THR A 82 1.17 -18.32 9.59
CA THR A 82 -0.18 -18.50 10.15
C THR A 82 -0.76 -17.22 10.75
N SER A 83 -0.60 -16.07 10.08
CA SER A 83 -1.23 -14.83 10.55
C SER A 83 -2.75 -14.92 10.45
N GLU A 84 -3.46 -14.49 11.49
CA GLU A 84 -4.93 -14.39 11.49
C GLU A 84 -5.43 -12.96 11.23
N LYS A 85 -4.53 -11.97 11.22
CA LYS A 85 -4.89 -10.56 11.04
C LYS A 85 -5.41 -10.32 9.61
N PRO A 86 -6.54 -9.60 9.44
CA PRO A 86 -7.00 -9.18 8.13
C PRO A 86 -5.93 -8.36 7.40
N ILE A 87 -5.79 -8.61 6.10
CA ILE A 87 -4.95 -7.81 5.21
C ILE A 87 -5.84 -6.72 4.60
N SER A 88 -5.57 -5.47 4.93
CA SER A 88 -6.30 -4.30 4.43
C SER A 88 -5.63 -3.75 3.18
N PHE A 89 -6.42 -3.12 2.30
CA PHE A 89 -5.91 -2.51 1.07
C PHE A 89 -5.91 -1.00 1.16
N VAL A 90 -4.86 -0.42 0.60
CA VAL A 90 -4.66 1.04 0.53
C VAL A 90 -4.23 1.38 -0.89
N VAL A 91 -4.74 2.48 -1.41
CA VAL A 91 -4.34 3.03 -2.70
C VAL A 91 -3.88 4.46 -2.50
N SER A 92 -2.77 4.80 -3.15
CA SER A 92 -2.28 6.17 -3.23
C SER A 92 -1.78 6.48 -4.63
N SER A 93 -1.66 7.77 -4.95
CA SER A 93 -1.17 8.22 -6.25
C SER A 93 -0.20 9.37 -6.07
N SER A 94 0.75 9.51 -7.00
CA SER A 94 1.60 10.70 -7.06
C SER A 94 0.76 11.96 -7.27
N MET A 95 1.23 13.08 -6.73
CA MET A 95 0.67 14.40 -7.03
C MET A 95 0.93 14.77 -8.48
N GLU A 96 0.03 15.57 -9.04
CA GLU A 96 0.21 16.18 -10.36
C GLU A 96 1.34 17.23 -10.30
N PRO A 97 2.19 17.36 -11.35
CA PRO A 97 3.35 18.25 -11.33
C PRO A 97 3.06 19.73 -11.07
N SER A 98 1.87 20.22 -11.42
CA SER A 98 1.44 21.60 -11.14
C SER A 98 0.96 21.83 -9.70
N LEU A 99 1.16 20.86 -8.80
CA LEU A 99 0.85 20.93 -7.36
C LEU A 99 -0.64 21.15 -7.06
N SER A 100 -1.52 20.81 -8.01
CA SER A 100 -2.96 20.87 -7.81
C SER A 100 -3.44 19.70 -6.93
N LEU A 101 -4.35 19.99 -5.99
CA LEU A 101 -5.08 18.96 -5.26
C LEU A 101 -6.25 18.49 -6.14
N VAL A 102 -6.29 17.19 -6.40
CA VAL A 102 -7.16 16.62 -7.42
C VAL A 102 -8.10 15.60 -6.78
N ASN A 103 -9.39 15.70 -7.11
CA ASN A 103 -10.38 14.70 -6.73
C ASN A 103 -10.33 13.52 -7.71
N MET A 104 -9.59 12.47 -7.34
CA MET A 104 -9.80 11.11 -7.84
C MET A 104 -10.46 10.30 -6.73
N THR A 105 -11.37 9.41 -7.12
CA THR A 105 -11.95 8.46 -6.18
C THR A 105 -11.51 7.06 -6.57
N ALA A 106 -10.91 6.35 -5.63
CA ALA A 106 -10.49 4.97 -5.80
C ALA A 106 -11.17 4.13 -4.73
N LYS A 107 -11.72 2.97 -5.11
CA LYS A 107 -12.43 2.08 -4.21
C LYS A 107 -12.12 0.63 -4.53
N PHE A 108 -11.90 -0.19 -3.51
CA PHE A 108 -11.72 -1.63 -3.68
C PHE A 108 -13.06 -2.37 -3.72
N SER A 109 -13.10 -3.53 -4.38
CA SER A 109 -14.26 -4.45 -4.30
C SER A 109 -14.50 -4.91 -2.86
N ASN A 110 -13.42 -5.10 -2.11
CA ASN A 110 -13.37 -5.43 -0.69
C ASN A 110 -12.23 -4.63 -0.07
N ASP A 111 -12.44 -4.00 1.08
CA ASP A 111 -11.39 -3.18 1.72
C ASP A 111 -10.33 -4.03 2.45
N SER A 112 -10.63 -5.30 2.70
CA SER A 112 -9.71 -6.26 3.31
C SER A 112 -10.04 -7.70 2.96
N ILE A 113 -9.08 -8.60 3.22
CA ILE A 113 -9.22 -10.04 3.08
C ILE A 113 -8.66 -10.76 4.31
N SER A 114 -9.36 -11.80 4.78
CA SER A 114 -8.85 -12.67 5.84
C SER A 114 -7.77 -13.60 5.28
N PRO A 115 -6.67 -13.87 6.01
CA PRO A 115 -5.59 -14.75 5.54
C PRO A 115 -6.02 -16.18 5.16
N SER A 116 -7.09 -16.69 5.76
CA SER A 116 -7.69 -17.99 5.42
C SER A 116 -8.35 -18.03 4.04
N LYS A 117 -8.66 -16.86 3.46
CA LYS A 117 -9.35 -16.73 2.16
C LYS A 117 -8.41 -16.35 1.01
N ILE A 118 -7.11 -16.19 1.26
CA ILE A 118 -6.20 -15.55 0.31
C ILE A 118 -5.94 -16.37 -0.97
N GLU A 119 -6.24 -17.67 -1.05
CA GLU A 119 -5.95 -18.57 -2.21
C GLU A 119 -5.98 -17.87 -3.59
N ASP A 120 -4.85 -17.27 -3.98
CA ASP A 120 -4.66 -16.33 -5.11
C ASP A 120 -5.87 -15.46 -5.44
N SER A 121 -6.46 -14.85 -4.41
CA SER A 121 -7.65 -14.03 -4.54
C SER A 121 -7.37 -12.78 -5.36
N LYS A 122 -8.13 -12.64 -6.46
CA LYS A 122 -8.17 -11.42 -7.26
C LYS A 122 -9.08 -10.38 -6.61
N ILE A 123 -8.53 -9.19 -6.40
CA ILE A 123 -9.23 -8.02 -5.86
C ILE A 123 -9.27 -6.95 -6.94
N GLN A 124 -10.39 -6.22 -7.00
CA GLN A 124 -10.59 -5.19 -8.01
C GLN A 124 -10.49 -3.81 -7.38
N LEU A 125 -9.73 -2.92 -8.02
CA LEU A 125 -9.66 -1.50 -7.72
C LEU A 125 -10.42 -0.72 -8.80
N PHE A 126 -11.43 0.03 -8.39
CA PHE A 126 -12.23 0.89 -9.24
C PHE A 126 -11.72 2.32 -9.10
N ILE A 127 -11.35 2.95 -10.22
CA ILE A 127 -10.85 4.33 -10.27
C ILE A 127 -11.81 5.20 -11.06
N ASP A 128 -12.21 6.31 -10.45
CA ASP A 128 -12.98 7.38 -11.06
C ASP A 128 -12.11 8.66 -11.15
N SER A 129 -11.91 9.15 -12.38
CA SER A 129 -11.01 10.25 -12.73
C SER A 129 -11.75 11.56 -13.03
N ASN A 130 -13.02 11.72 -12.58
CA ASN A 130 -13.91 12.82 -12.98
C ASN A 130 -13.26 14.22 -13.02
N PHE A 131 -12.39 14.54 -12.07
CA PHE A 131 -11.73 15.85 -11.98
C PHE A 131 -10.22 15.80 -12.16
N ALA A 132 -9.68 14.66 -12.59
CA ALA A 132 -8.25 14.51 -12.75
C ALA A 132 -7.71 15.25 -13.98
N PRO A 133 -6.65 16.05 -13.82
CA PRO A 133 -5.91 16.60 -14.95
C PRO A 133 -5.34 15.48 -15.82
N THR A 134 -5.12 15.80 -17.08
CA THR A 134 -4.41 14.90 -17.98
C THR A 134 -2.93 14.90 -17.62
N GLY A 135 -2.31 13.74 -17.57
CA GLY A 135 -0.91 13.65 -17.17
C GLY A 135 -0.48 12.24 -16.81
N ASN A 136 0.79 12.13 -16.44
CA ASN A 136 1.39 10.90 -15.97
C ASN A 136 1.44 10.90 -14.45
N TYR A 137 1.05 9.78 -13.87
CA TYR A 137 0.96 9.55 -12.44
C TYR A 137 1.54 8.17 -12.13
N THR A 138 1.97 7.97 -10.90
CA THR A 138 2.26 6.64 -10.37
C THR A 138 1.15 6.27 -9.41
N LEU A 139 0.51 5.13 -9.64
CA LEU A 139 -0.47 4.54 -8.73
C LEU A 139 0.23 3.48 -7.87
N ALA A 140 0.15 3.62 -6.56
CA ALA A 140 0.60 2.60 -5.61
C ALA A 140 -0.61 1.84 -5.08
N ILE A 141 -0.63 0.52 -5.30
CA ILE A 141 -1.63 -0.38 -4.76
C ILE A 141 -0.95 -1.19 -3.66
N SER A 142 -1.47 -1.09 -2.45
CA SER A 142 -0.83 -1.60 -1.24
C SER A 142 -1.72 -2.55 -0.48
N ALA A 143 -1.10 -3.55 0.15
CA ALA A 143 -1.71 -4.47 1.10
C ALA A 143 -0.93 -4.39 2.42
N THR A 144 -1.64 -4.38 3.55
CA THR A 144 -1.05 -4.22 4.89
C THR A 144 -1.74 -5.05 5.96
N ASP A 145 -0.97 -5.62 6.88
CA ASP A 145 -1.48 -6.25 8.12
C ASP A 145 -1.37 -5.33 9.35
N GLY A 146 -1.00 -4.06 9.12
CA GLY A 146 -0.75 -3.04 10.14
C GLY A 146 0.66 -3.02 10.72
N LEU A 147 1.49 -4.04 10.42
CA LEU A 147 2.91 -4.07 10.78
C LEU A 147 3.80 -3.96 9.54
N VAL A 148 3.36 -4.57 8.45
CA VAL A 148 4.07 -4.59 7.17
C VAL A 148 3.11 -4.14 6.08
N THR A 149 3.61 -3.31 5.17
CA THR A 149 2.92 -2.89 3.96
C THR A 149 3.73 -3.32 2.74
N LYS A 150 3.09 -4.00 1.79
CA LYS A 150 3.66 -4.26 0.47
C LYS A 150 2.89 -3.51 -0.59
N SER A 151 3.62 -2.94 -1.55
CA SER A 151 3.05 -2.15 -2.63
C SER A 151 3.56 -2.59 -3.99
N VAL A 152 2.65 -2.63 -4.97
CA VAL A 152 2.97 -2.64 -6.39
C VAL A 152 2.70 -1.27 -6.99
N PHE A 153 3.46 -0.90 -8.01
CA PHE A 153 3.32 0.39 -8.69
C PHE A 153 2.89 0.16 -10.12
N VAL A 154 1.92 0.96 -10.55
CA VAL A 154 1.38 0.96 -11.91
C VAL A 154 1.53 2.38 -12.46
N ASP A 155 2.11 2.51 -13.64
CA ASP A 155 2.13 3.77 -14.36
C ASP A 155 0.71 4.11 -14.80
N MET A 156 0.20 5.26 -14.36
CA MET A 156 -1.17 5.69 -14.66
C MET A 156 -1.13 6.92 -15.55
N VAL A 157 -1.72 6.83 -16.73
CA VAL A 157 -1.81 7.93 -17.68
C VAL A 157 -3.26 8.39 -17.78
N ILE A 158 -3.52 9.65 -17.44
CA ILE A 158 -4.83 10.27 -17.60
C ILE A 158 -4.84 11.05 -18.91
N ILE A 159 -5.73 10.68 -19.83
CA ILE A 159 -5.81 11.29 -21.16
C ILE A 159 -7.07 12.14 -21.32
N GLY A 160 -6.92 13.26 -22.03
CA GLY A 160 -8.05 14.07 -22.46
C GLY A 160 -8.77 13.37 -23.61
N LYS A 161 -10.05 13.73 -23.82
CA LYS A 161 -10.69 13.44 -25.10
C LYS A 161 -10.10 14.30 -26.19
#